data_AF-A0A7C3Q3Z3-F1
#
_entry.id   AF-A0A7C3Q3Z3-F1
#
_cell.length_a   1.000
_cell.length_b   1.000
_cell.length_c   1.000
_cell.angle_alpha   90.00
_cell.angle_beta   90.00
_cell.angle_gamma   90.00
#
_symmetry.space_group_name_H-M   'P 1'
#
loop_
_entity.id
_entity.type
_entity.pdbx_description
1 polymer ?
#
loop_
_entity_poly.entity_id
_entity_poly.type
_entity_poly.pdbx_seq_one_letter_code
_entity_poly.pdbx_strand_id
1 'polypeptide(L)'
;MGFLSAMAVQAGLPDVKAAKMHAQSMLNEAEQMMNHGDQGHMDVMISHAEAMIKHTKEAIEAIPLDNIHGKETVEHMKEAIDHAEEAIGRGQSGNLEMAMAHANKAMAHARQGNQHAQQM
;
A
#
# COMPACT_ATOMS: atom_id res chain seq x y z
N MET A 1 36.68 -38.44 -1.44
CA MET A 1 35.77 -38.08 -2.55
C MET A 1 34.35 -38.22 -2.00
N GLY A 2 33.64 -37.20 -1.53
CA GLY A 2 33.72 -35.77 -1.80
C GLY A 2 32.53 -35.33 -2.64
N PHE A 3 31.30 -35.46 -2.15
CA PHE A 3 30.14 -34.69 -2.62
C PHE A 3 29.20 -34.42 -1.43
N LEU A 4 29.44 -33.29 -0.78
CA LEU A 4 28.47 -32.62 0.07
C LEU A 4 27.59 -31.74 -0.83
N SER A 5 26.28 -31.95 -0.71
CA SER A 5 25.22 -30.95 -0.58
C SER A 5 25.13 -29.80 -1.58
N ALA A 6 24.04 -29.80 -2.35
CA ALA A 6 23.32 -28.58 -2.70
C ALA A 6 21.83 -28.91 -2.87
N MET A 7 21.13 -29.22 -1.77
CA MET A 7 19.71 -28.88 -1.74
C MET A 7 19.65 -27.36 -1.63
N ALA A 8 19.44 -26.71 -2.77
CA ALA A 8 18.94 -25.35 -2.79
C ALA A 8 17.59 -25.37 -2.08
N VAL A 9 17.60 -24.96 -0.81
CA VAL A 9 16.40 -24.53 -0.11
C VAL A 9 15.84 -23.38 -0.95
N GLN A 10 14.78 -23.67 -1.70
CA GLN A 10 13.89 -22.69 -2.29
C GLN A 10 13.10 -22.03 -1.14
N ALA A 11 13.79 -21.36 -0.21
CA ALA A 11 13.16 -20.41 0.69
C ALA A 11 12.70 -19.25 -0.19
N GLY A 12 11.42 -18.89 -0.06
CA GLY A 12 10.65 -18.07 -0.99
C GLY A 12 11.44 -16.87 -1.51
N LEU A 13 11.56 -16.80 -2.84
CA LEU A 13 11.81 -15.52 -3.47
C LEU A 13 10.60 -14.62 -3.11
N PRO A 14 10.80 -13.41 -2.58
CA PRO A 14 9.73 -12.44 -2.49
C PRO A 14 9.05 -12.35 -3.85
N ASP A 15 7.76 -12.65 -3.90
CA ASP A 15 7.02 -12.66 -5.16
C ASP A 15 6.79 -11.21 -5.58
N VAL A 16 7.77 -10.63 -6.28
CA VAL A 16 7.70 -9.26 -6.82
C VAL A 16 6.43 -9.06 -7.64
N LYS A 17 5.89 -10.12 -8.26
CA LYS A 17 4.60 -10.04 -8.95
C LYS A 17 3.46 -9.86 -7.95
N ALA A 18 3.45 -10.59 -6.83
CA ALA A 18 2.50 -10.37 -5.74
C ALA A 18 2.61 -8.94 -5.17
N ALA A 19 3.82 -8.46 -4.91
CA ALA A 19 4.05 -7.08 -4.47
C ALA A 19 3.46 -6.06 -5.44
N LYS A 20 3.72 -6.20 -6.75
CA LYS A 20 3.17 -5.33 -7.81
C LYS A 20 1.65 -5.40 -7.90
N MET A 21 1.04 -6.58 -7.74
CA MET A 21 -0.41 -6.74 -7.74
C MET A 21 -1.04 -6.05 -6.54
N HIS A 22 -0.51 -6.26 -5.34
CA HIS A 22 -0.99 -5.61 -4.13
C HIS A 22 -0.76 -4.09 -4.16
N ALA A 23 0.35 -3.61 -4.71
CA ALA A 23 0.60 -2.18 -4.91
C ALA A 23 -0.44 -1.53 -5.86
N GLN A 24 -0.83 -2.24 -6.93
CA GLN A 24 -1.88 -1.76 -7.82
C GLN A 24 -3.25 -1.78 -7.13
N SER A 25 -3.57 -2.82 -6.37
CA SER A 25 -4.81 -2.87 -5.59
C SER A 25 -4.87 -1.76 -4.55
N MET A 26 -3.78 -1.50 -3.81
CA MET A 26 -3.66 -0.34 -2.91
C MET A 26 -4.01 0.96 -3.63
N LEU A 27 -3.44 1.20 -4.82
CA LEU A 27 -3.72 2.41 -5.59
C LEU A 27 -5.20 2.49 -5.99
N ASN A 28 -5.78 1.38 -6.47
CA ASN A 28 -7.20 1.35 -6.84
C ASN A 28 -8.10 1.67 -5.64
N GLU A 29 -7.82 1.08 -4.47
CA GLU A 29 -8.58 1.37 -3.23
C GLU A 29 -8.39 2.83 -2.79
N ALA A 30 -7.19 3.40 -2.95
CA ALA A 30 -6.95 4.81 -2.66
C ALA A 30 -7.77 5.75 -3.58
N GLU A 31 -7.93 5.38 -4.86
CA GLU A 31 -8.79 6.10 -5.81
C GLU A 31 -10.27 5.99 -5.43
N GLN A 32 -10.75 4.81 -5.01
CA GLN A 32 -12.13 4.64 -4.55
C GLN A 32 -12.39 5.37 -3.24
N MET A 33 -11.44 5.37 -2.31
CA MET A 33 -11.47 6.15 -1.06
C MET A 33 -11.71 7.63 -1.38
N MET A 34 -10.93 8.21 -2.31
CA MET A 34 -11.09 9.60 -2.74
C MET A 34 -12.44 9.85 -3.42
N ASN A 35 -12.82 9.00 -4.38
CA ASN A 35 -14.06 9.15 -5.13
C ASN A 35 -15.31 9.14 -4.22
N HIS A 36 -15.38 8.20 -3.28
CA HIS A 36 -16.48 8.13 -2.34
C HIS A 36 -16.43 9.24 -1.28
N GLY A 37 -15.22 9.64 -0.88
CA GLY A 37 -15.04 10.80 0.00
C GLY A 37 -15.52 12.11 -0.63
N ASP A 38 -15.22 12.35 -1.91
CA ASP A 38 -15.71 13.52 -2.68
C ASP A 38 -17.24 13.56 -2.80
N GLN A 39 -17.89 12.40 -2.76
CA GLN A 39 -19.36 12.26 -2.75
C GLN A 39 -19.96 12.42 -1.33
N GLY A 40 -19.13 12.54 -0.30
CA GLY A 40 -19.57 12.57 1.10
C GLY A 40 -20.00 11.20 1.65
N HIS A 41 -19.72 10.10 0.95
CA HIS A 41 -20.01 8.73 1.39
C HIS A 41 -18.94 8.25 2.39
N MET A 42 -18.96 8.83 3.60
CA MET A 42 -17.89 8.67 4.59
C MET A 42 -17.65 7.21 5.02
N ASP A 43 -18.71 6.43 5.19
CA ASP A 43 -18.65 5.01 5.53
C ASP A 43 -17.99 4.17 4.43
N VAL A 44 -18.31 4.46 3.17
CA VAL A 44 -17.72 3.79 2.01
C VAL A 44 -16.26 4.22 1.82
N MET A 45 -15.96 5.50 2.01
CA MET A 45 -14.60 6.05 2.00
C MET A 45 -13.71 5.34 3.05
N ILE A 46 -14.20 5.18 4.29
CA ILE A 46 -13.51 4.44 5.35
C ILE A 46 -13.27 2.98 4.94
N SER A 47 -14.26 2.32 4.35
CA SER A 47 -14.13 0.91 3.91
C SER A 47 -13.01 0.75 2.86
N HIS A 48 -12.91 1.69 1.91
CA HIS A 48 -11.82 1.70 0.93
C HIS A 48 -10.47 2.04 1.55
N ALA A 49 -10.42 2.93 2.56
CA ALA A 49 -9.19 3.19 3.31
C ALA A 49 -8.67 1.93 4.03
N GLU A 50 -9.56 1.15 4.65
CA GLU A 50 -9.21 -0.12 5.30
C GLU A 50 -8.69 -1.16 4.29
N ALA A 51 -9.34 -1.28 3.13
CA ALA A 51 -8.90 -2.16 2.04
C ALA A 51 -7.55 -1.74 1.46
N MET A 52 -7.33 -0.43 1.28
CA MET A 52 -6.05 0.16 0.88
C MET A 52 -4.95 -0.24 1.86
N ILE A 53 -5.16 -0.07 3.17
CA ILE A 53 -4.18 -0.43 4.22
C ILE A 53 -3.87 -1.93 4.16
N LYS A 54 -4.88 -2.79 4.00
CA LYS A 54 -4.69 -4.24 3.89
C LYS A 54 -3.77 -4.59 2.73
N HIS A 55 -4.06 -4.13 1.52
CA HIS A 55 -3.22 -4.40 0.36
C HIS A 55 -1.83 -3.78 0.47
N THR A 56 -1.70 -2.64 1.12
CA THR A 56 -0.40 -2.02 1.38
C THR A 56 0.47 -2.91 2.28
N LYS A 57 -0.10 -3.49 3.34
CA LYS A 57 0.60 -4.41 4.25
C LYS A 57 1.03 -5.69 3.51
N GLU A 58 0.14 -6.28 2.72
CA GLU A 58 0.42 -7.45 1.87
C GLU A 58 1.54 -7.16 0.84
N ALA A 59 1.56 -5.95 0.26
CA ALA A 59 2.64 -5.54 -0.64
C ALA A 59 3.98 -5.43 0.09
N ILE A 60 4.03 -4.75 1.25
CA ILE A 60 5.25 -4.57 2.06
C ILE A 60 5.91 -5.91 2.40
N GLU A 61 5.13 -6.92 2.78
CA GLU A 61 5.65 -8.26 3.11
C GLU A 61 6.33 -8.95 1.91
N ALA A 62 5.92 -8.63 0.69
CA ALA A 62 6.41 -9.24 -0.55
C ALA A 62 7.52 -8.42 -1.25
N ILE A 63 7.89 -7.24 -0.76
CA ILE A 63 8.86 -6.36 -1.43
C ILE A 63 10.32 -6.76 -1.10
N PRO A 64 11.16 -7.03 -2.12
CA PRO A 64 12.61 -7.13 -1.91
C PRO A 64 13.21 -5.74 -1.63
N LEU A 65 14.09 -5.67 -0.63
CA LEU A 65 14.77 -4.42 -0.21
C LEU A 65 16.21 -4.30 -0.71
N ASP A 66 16.56 -5.07 -1.75
CA ASP A 66 17.92 -5.16 -2.30
C ASP A 66 18.26 -4.03 -3.29
N ASN A 67 17.26 -3.29 -3.76
CA ASN A 67 17.42 -2.15 -4.66
C ASN A 67 16.72 -0.88 -4.13
N ILE A 68 16.96 0.25 -4.80
CA ILE A 68 16.40 1.55 -4.38
C ILE A 68 14.88 1.59 -4.54
N HIS A 69 14.33 1.02 -5.60
CA HIS A 69 12.89 1.06 -5.84
C HIS A 69 12.11 0.28 -4.78
N GLY A 70 12.60 -0.86 -4.31
CA GLY A 70 11.95 -1.57 -3.21
C GLY A 70 11.93 -0.80 -1.89
N LYS A 71 13.02 -0.09 -1.57
CA LYS A 71 13.09 0.77 -0.38
C LYS A 71 12.12 1.95 -0.47
N GLU A 72 12.12 2.65 -1.60
CA GLU A 72 11.22 3.78 -1.87
C GLU A 72 9.75 3.34 -1.90
N THR A 73 9.46 2.14 -2.45
CA THR A 73 8.11 1.56 -2.41
C THR A 73 7.65 1.40 -0.96
N VAL A 74 8.46 0.78 -0.10
CA VAL A 74 8.09 0.56 1.31
C VAL A 74 7.97 1.88 2.07
N GLU A 75 8.82 2.86 1.80
CA GLU A 75 8.74 4.19 2.42
C GLU A 75 7.39 4.86 2.11
N HIS A 76 7.05 5.00 0.82
CA HIS A 76 5.77 5.58 0.43
C HIS A 76 4.57 4.75 0.89
N MET A 77 4.66 3.43 0.90
CA MET A 77 3.58 2.58 1.41
C MET A 77 3.31 2.78 2.90
N LYS A 78 4.35 3.05 3.71
CA LYS A 78 4.16 3.39 5.13
C LYS A 78 3.46 4.73 5.31
N GLU A 79 3.90 5.77 4.60
CA GLU A 79 3.24 7.09 4.63
C GLU A 79 1.78 7.00 4.14
N ALA A 80 1.52 6.14 3.15
CA ALA A 80 0.18 5.88 2.65
C ALA A 80 -0.72 5.25 3.73
N ILE A 81 -0.19 4.30 4.52
CA ILE A 81 -0.90 3.72 5.68
C ILE A 81 -1.17 4.78 6.74
N ASP A 82 -0.14 5.52 7.16
CA ASP A 82 -0.28 6.52 8.24
C ASP A 82 -1.36 7.56 7.91
N HIS A 83 -1.40 8.02 6.66
CA HIS A 83 -2.44 8.94 6.22
C HIS A 83 -3.81 8.28 6.01
N ALA A 84 -3.89 7.01 5.60
CA ALA A 84 -5.17 6.31 5.54
C ALA A 84 -5.75 6.08 6.95
N GLU A 85 -4.92 5.75 7.94
CA GLU A 85 -5.33 5.59 9.34
C GLU A 85 -5.84 6.91 9.94
N GLU A 86 -5.15 8.04 9.68
CA GLU A 86 -5.66 9.37 10.05
C GLU A 86 -6.98 9.68 9.33
N ALA A 87 -7.10 9.39 8.03
CA ALA A 87 -8.32 9.62 7.27
C ALA A 87 -9.51 8.86 7.89
N ILE A 88 -9.32 7.61 8.29
CA ILE A 88 -10.32 6.79 9.00
C ILE A 88 -10.70 7.46 10.33
N GLY A 89 -9.73 7.83 11.17
CA GLY A 89 -9.99 8.43 12.46
C GLY A 89 -10.76 9.75 12.38
N ARG A 90 -10.42 10.62 11.40
CA ARG A 90 -11.14 11.87 11.14
C ARG A 90 -12.53 11.62 10.58
N GLY A 91 -12.67 10.65 9.67
CA GLY A 91 -13.94 10.26 9.08
C GLY A 91 -14.93 9.73 10.11
N GLN A 92 -14.48 8.85 11.00
CA GLN A 92 -15.26 8.32 12.13
C GLN A 92 -15.67 9.42 13.12
N SER A 93 -14.88 10.48 13.23
CA SER A 93 -15.21 11.67 14.03
C SER A 93 -16.15 12.66 13.33
N GLY A 94 -16.61 12.35 12.11
CA GLY A 94 -17.47 13.20 11.31
C GLY A 94 -16.76 14.40 10.67
N ASN A 95 -15.43 14.45 10.70
CA ASN A 95 -14.66 15.55 10.12
C ASN A 95 -14.26 15.24 8.67
N LEU A 96 -15.19 15.48 7.75
CA LEU A 96 -15.00 15.21 6.32
C LEU A 96 -13.81 15.97 5.72
N GLU A 97 -13.64 17.25 6.05
CA GLU A 97 -12.56 18.07 5.51
C GLU A 97 -11.17 17.51 5.86
N MET A 98 -10.94 17.18 7.13
CA MET A 98 -9.67 16.59 7.55
C MET A 98 -9.50 15.16 7.06
N ALA A 99 -10.58 14.37 7.00
CA ALA A 99 -10.53 13.02 6.43
C ALA A 99 -10.08 13.05 4.97
N MET A 100 -10.65 13.96 4.17
CA MET A 100 -10.28 14.15 2.76
C MET A 100 -8.86 14.69 2.58
N ALA A 101 -8.41 15.59 3.46
CA ALA A 101 -7.04 16.08 3.43
C ALA A 101 -6.02 14.94 3.63
N HIS A 102 -6.29 14.02 4.54
CA HIS A 102 -5.45 12.85 4.76
C HIS A 102 -5.60 11.79 3.66
N ALA A 103 -6.80 11.53 3.16
CA ALA A 103 -7.04 10.64 2.03
C ALA A 103 -6.29 11.07 0.76
N ASN A 104 -6.22 12.38 0.51
CA ASN A 104 -5.48 12.91 -0.63
C ASN A 104 -3.97 12.64 -0.50
N LYS A 105 -3.40 12.81 0.69
CA LYS A 105 -1.99 12.48 0.94
C LYS A 105 -1.73 10.97 0.84
N ALA A 106 -2.64 10.16 1.38
CA ALA A 106 -2.58 8.71 1.25
C ALA A 106 -2.59 8.28 -0.22
N MET A 107 -3.47 8.86 -1.06
CA MET A 107 -3.49 8.62 -2.50
C MET A 107 -2.20 9.07 -3.19
N ALA A 108 -1.64 10.23 -2.82
CA ALA A 108 -0.38 10.72 -3.39
C ALA A 108 0.77 9.72 -3.12
N HIS A 109 0.91 9.25 -1.88
CA HIS A 109 1.90 8.25 -1.53
C HIS A 109 1.61 6.88 -2.15
N ALA A 110 0.35 6.45 -2.23
CA ALA A 110 -0.02 5.22 -2.93
C ALA A 110 0.41 5.25 -4.42
N ARG A 111 0.25 6.40 -5.09
CA ARG A 111 0.71 6.59 -6.48
C ARG A 111 2.23 6.44 -6.59
N GLN A 112 2.99 7.10 -5.72
CA GLN A 112 4.46 7.03 -5.73
C GLN A 112 4.96 5.62 -5.37
N GLY A 113 4.37 5.00 -4.35
CA GLY A 113 4.64 3.63 -3.94
C GLY A 113 4.40 2.65 -5.08
N ASN A 114 3.25 2.73 -5.76
CA ASN A 114 2.96 1.89 -6.92
C ASN A 114 3.94 2.16 -8.08
N GLN A 115 4.27 3.43 -8.37
CA GLN A 115 5.24 3.77 -9.42
C GLN A 115 6.60 3.10 -9.17
N HIS A 116 7.12 3.17 -7.94
CA HIS A 116 8.35 2.47 -7.59
C HIS A 116 8.18 0.95 -7.62
N ALA A 117 7.03 0.43 -7.17
CA ALA A 117 6.77 -1.00 -7.15
C ALA A 117 6.85 -1.59 -8.56
N GLN A 118 6.35 -0.87 -9.58
CA GLN A 118 6.44 -1.30 -10.98
C GLN A 118 7.87 -1.32 -11.54
N GLN A 119 8.83 -0.62 -10.89
CA GLN A 119 10.23 -0.50 -11.31
C GLN A 119 11.19 -1.44 -10.56
N MET A 120 10.70 -2.19 -9.57
CA MET A 120 11.44 -3.30 -8.95
C MET A 120 11.61 -4.47 -9.92
#